data_AF-F2QG80-F1
#
_entry.id   AF-F2QG80-F1
#
_cell.length_a   1.000
_cell.length_b   1.000
_cell.length_c   1.000
_cell.angle_alpha   90.00
_cell.angle_beta   90.00
_cell.angle_gamma   90.00
#
_symmetry.space_group_name_H-M   'P 1'
#
loop_
_entity.id
_entity.type
_entity.pdbx_description
1 polymer ?
#
loop_
_entity_poly.entity_id
_entity_poly.type
_entity_poly.pdbx_seq_one_letter_code
_entity_poly.pdbx_strand_id
1 'polypeptide(L)' 'MVYVSCNVSTLARDLVKLVKVYDLQYIQSVDMFPHTARTEAVVKLVKKRKN' A
#
# COMPACT_ATOMS: atom_id res chain seq x y z
N MET A 1 -10.34 0.44 -2.67
CA MET A 1 -9.36 -0.49 -3.28
C MET A 1 -8.40 -0.96 -2.19
N VAL A 2 -8.09 -2.25 -2.17
CA VAL A 2 -7.03 -2.81 -1.30
C VAL A 2 -5.85 -3.16 -2.20
N TYR A 3 -4.66 -2.67 -1.86
CA TYR A 3 -3.42 -2.95 -2.58
C TYR A 3 -2.52 -3.76 -1.64
N VAL A 4 -2.06 -4.92 -2.08
CA VAL A 4 -1.11 -5.77 -1.33
C VAL A 4 0.19 -5.89 -2.12
N SER A 5 1.33 -5.71 -1.46
CA SER A 5 2.65 -5.84 -2.11
C SER A 5 3.66 -6.51 -1.19
N CYS A 6 4.53 -7.34 -1.76
CA CYS A 6 5.70 -7.90 -1.10
C CYS A 6 6.99 -7.09 -1.37
N ASN A 7 6.91 -5.98 -2.12
CA ASN A 7 8.05 -5.10 -2.41
C ASN A 7 7.69 -3.64 -2.11
N VAL A 8 8.27 -3.13 -1.02
CA VAL A 8 8.00 -1.79 -0.50
C VAL A 8 8.44 -0.69 -1.48
N SER A 9 9.51 -0.90 -2.25
CA SER A 9 10.03 0.09 -3.21
C SER A 9 9.09 0.32 -4.38
N THR A 10 8.55 -0.76 -4.96
CA THR A 10 7.56 -0.65 -6.04
C THR A 10 6.23 -0.13 -5.51
N LEU A 11 5.83 -0.56 -4.31
CA LEU A 11 4.63 -0.06 -3.64
C LEU A 11 4.70 1.46 -3.46
N ALA A 12 5.80 1.99 -2.91
CA ALA A 12 5.97 3.43 -2.71
C ALA A 12 5.83 4.20 -4.03
N ARG A 13 6.46 3.72 -5.11
CA ARG A 13 6.36 4.35 -6.44
C ARG A 13 4.93 4.39 -6.96
N ASP A 14 4.17 3.32 -6.76
CA ASP A 14 2.76 3.25 -7.19
C ASP A 14 1.87 4.13 -6.32
N LEU A 15 2.10 4.15 -5.00
CA LEU A 15 1.36 4.99 -4.08
C LEU A 15 1.48 6.47 -4.43
N VAL A 16 2.66 6.97 -4.82
CA VAL A 16 2.85 8.36 -5.29
C VAL A 16 1.92 8.73 -6.45
N LYS A 17 1.59 7.78 -7.33
CA LYS A 17 0.62 8.00 -8.42
C LYS A 17 -0.82 7.86 -7.91
N LEU A 18 -1.10 6.84 -7.10
CA LEU A 18 -2.44 6.53 -6.63
C LEU A 18 -3.00 7.59 -5.68
N VAL A 19 -2.15 8.21 -4.83
CA VAL A 19 -2.57 9.27 -3.89
C VAL A 19 -3.08 10.54 -4.57
N LYS A 20 -2.85 10.70 -5.88
CA LYS A 20 -3.42 11.79 -6.68
C LYS A 20 -4.93 11.61 -6.91
N VAL A 21 -5.42 10.36 -6.91
CA VAL A 21 -6.82 10.01 -7.26
C VAL A 21 -7.55 9.33 -6.09
N TYR A 22 -6.80 8.74 -5.16
CA TYR A 22 -7.30 8.04 -3.98
C TYR A 22 -6.72 8.66 -2.70
N ASP A 23 -7.48 8.68 -1.62
CA ASP A 23 -6.96 8.95 -0.28
C ASP A 23 -6.44 7.66 0.35
N LEU A 24 -5.28 7.79 0.98
CA LEU A 24 -4.59 6.70 1.66
C LEU A 24 -5.09 6.65 3.11
N GLN A 25 -5.77 5.57 3.47
CA GLN A 25 -6.44 5.43 4.77
C GLN A 25 -5.60 4.67 5.79
N TYR A 26 -4.98 3.56 5.37
CA TYR A 26 -4.08 2.81 6.23
C TYR A 26 -3.01 2.08 5.42
N ILE A 27 -1.86 1.86 6.05
CA ILE A 27 -0.80 0.95 5.60
C ILE A 27 -0.46 0.05 6.77
N GLN A 28 -0.48 -1.27 6.56
CA GLN A 28 -0.05 -2.25 7.53
C GLN A 28 1.00 -3.15 6.90
N SER A 29 2.19 -3.20 7.52
CA SER A 29 3.17 -4.24 7.22
C SER A 29 2.77 -5.54 7.92
N VAL A 30 2.73 -6.64 7.19
CA VAL A 30 2.45 -7.98 7.68
C VAL A 30 3.68 -8.83 7.44
N ASP A 31 4.18 -9.46 8.51
CA ASP A 31 5.22 -10.48 8.41
C ASP A 31 4.55 -11.83 8.18
N MET A 32 4.62 -12.32 6.95
CA MET A 32 4.13 -13.65 6.55
C MET A 32 5.23 -14.72 6.60
N PHE A 33 6.49 -14.31 6.77
CA PHE A 33 7.67 -15.18 6.66
C PHE A 33 8.69 -14.82 7.75
N PRO A 34 8.43 -15.29 9.00
CA PRO A 34 9.34 -15.05 10.11
C PRO A 34 10.75 -15.51 9.78
N HIS A 35 11.75 -14.77 10.24
CA HIS A 35 13.18 -15.00 9.97
C HIS A 35 13.62 -14.74 8.51
N THR A 36 12.81 -14.06 7.71
CA THR A 36 13.23 -13.56 6.40
C THR A 36 13.14 -12.04 6.35
N ALA A 37 13.91 -11.41 5.45
CA ALA A 37 13.81 -9.97 5.20
C ALA A 37 12.56 -9.60 4.34
N ARG A 38 11.70 -10.57 4.02
CA ARG A 38 10.51 -10.33 3.20
C ARG A 38 9.39 -9.83 4.09
N THR A 39 8.77 -8.73 3.69
CA THR A 39 7.62 -8.16 4.40
C THR A 39 6.55 -7.82 3.37
N GLU A 40 5.32 -8.18 3.69
CA GLU A 40 4.16 -7.79 2.89
C GLU A 40 3.57 -6.50 3.46
N ALA A 41 2.98 -5.68 2.60
CA ALA A 41 2.33 -4.45 3.00
C ALA A 41 0.92 -4.42 2.39
N VAL A 42 -0.06 -4.21 3.23
CA VAL A 42 -1.47 -4.05 2.86
C VAL A 42 -1.83 -2.58 2.99
N VAL A 43 -2.41 -2.01 1.93
CA VAL A 43 -2.79 -0.61 1.86
C VAL A 43 -4.27 -0.48 1.51
N LYS A 44 -4.98 0.36 2.27
CA LYS A 44 -6.36 0.76 1.95
C LYS A 44 -6.40 2.13 1.31
N LEU A 45 -6.96 2.15 0.11
CA LEU A 45 -7.17 3.34 -0.70
C LEU A 45 -8.67 3.56 -0.89
N VAL A 46 -9.13 4.77 -0.61
CA VAL A 46 -10.52 5.19 -0.82
C VAL A 46 -10.54 6.25 -1.92
N LYS A 47 -11.50 6.16 -2.86
CA LYS A 47 -11.55 7.09 -3.98
C LYS A 47 -11.82 8.50 -3.44
N LYS A 48 -11.03 9.50 -3.86
CA LYS A 48 -11.30 10.89 -3.48
C LYS A 48 -12.64 11.29 -4.08
N ARG A 49 -13.54 11.85 -3.27
CA ARG A 49 -14.74 12.49 -3.80
C ARG A 49 -14.29 13.79 -4.46
N LYS A 50 -14.62 13.95 -5.75
CA LYS A 50 -14.61 15.28 -6.37
C LYS A 50 -15.77 16.04 -5.75
N ASN A 51 -15.44 17.11 -5.04
CA ASN A 51 -16.41 18.13 -4.65
C ASN A 51 -16.58 19.13 -5.79
#